data_AF-A0A0C2FWK4-F1
#
_entry.id   AF-A0A0C2FWK4-F1
#
_cell.length_a   1.000
_cell.length_b   1.000
_cell.length_c   1.000
_cell.angle_alpha   90.00
_cell.angle_beta   90.00
_cell.angle_gamma   90.00
#
_symmetry.space_group_name_H-M   'P 1'
#
loop_
_entity.id
_entity.type
_entity.pdbx_description
1 polymer ?
#
loop_
_entity_poly.entity_id
_entity_poly.type
_entity_poly.pdbx_seq_one_letter_code
_entity_poly.pdbx_strand_id
1 'polypeptide(L)'
;FLLPSVVASPKKDLLEEAVKQWFLPAVQYGLRDSDNKFTDPRLYTFANLAYSKNTALGCHYVKCPDRVVITCMYNNVVPNNAVIYEKGTACTSNQECTTYPQSSCENKLCVLSTLNPPNQPNPQNRA
;
A
#
# COMPACT_ATOMS: atom_id res chain seq x y z
N PHE A 1 -9.30 -29.22 -20.99
CA PHE A 1 -8.94 -28.67 -19.68
C PHE A 1 -9.46 -27.24 -19.63
N LEU A 2 -10.52 -26.99 -18.85
CA LEU A 2 -11.06 -25.65 -18.68
C LEU A 2 -10.11 -24.89 -17.74
N LEU A 3 -9.60 -23.75 -18.20
CA LEU A 3 -8.87 -22.83 -17.33
C LEU A 3 -9.84 -22.33 -16.25
N PRO A 4 -9.45 -22.26 -14.97
CA PRO A 4 -10.29 -21.66 -13.93
C PRO A 4 -10.69 -20.24 -14.34
N SER A 5 -11.96 -19.86 -14.17
CA SER A 5 -12.49 -18.56 -14.65
C SER A 5 -11.65 -17.36 -14.21
N VAL A 6 -11.02 -17.43 -13.03
CA VAL A 6 -10.11 -16.40 -12.49
C VAL A 6 -8.86 -16.21 -13.36
N VAL A 7 -8.33 -17.28 -13.94
CA VAL A 7 -7.15 -17.25 -14.82
C VAL A 7 -7.48 -16.63 -16.18
N ALA A 8 -8.75 -16.61 -16.57
CA ALA A 8 -9.22 -15.99 -17.80
C ALA A 8 -9.51 -14.48 -17.65
N SER A 9 -9.65 -13.96 -16.43
CA SER A 9 -9.97 -12.56 -16.19
C SER A 9 -8.85 -11.60 -16.63
N PRO A 10 -9.19 -10.36 -17.04
CA PRO A 10 -8.20 -9.33 -17.35
C PRO A 10 -7.29 -9.01 -16.17
N LYS A 11 -5.99 -8.77 -16.44
CA LYS A 11 -4.99 -8.43 -15.41
C LYS A 11 -5.42 -7.24 -14.56
N LYS A 12 -6.00 -6.19 -15.18
CA LYS A 12 -6.47 -4.99 -14.48
C LYS A 12 -7.52 -5.36 -13.42
N ASP A 13 -8.53 -6.13 -13.79
CA ASP A 13 -9.63 -6.52 -12.90
C ASP A 13 -9.11 -7.37 -11.73
N LEU A 14 -8.15 -8.26 -12.00
CA LEU A 14 -7.51 -9.06 -10.97
C LEU A 14 -6.69 -8.22 -9.98
N LEU A 15 -6.00 -7.18 -10.46
CA LEU A 15 -5.26 -6.24 -9.61
C LEU A 15 -6.23 -5.40 -8.75
N GLU A 16 -7.30 -4.88 -9.34
CA GLU A 16 -8.33 -4.14 -8.61
C GLU A 16 -8.99 -5.01 -7.54
N GLU A 17 -9.30 -6.27 -7.86
CA GLU A 17 -9.88 -7.21 -6.91
C GLU A 17 -8.90 -7.56 -5.79
N ALA A 18 -7.62 -7.78 -6.09
CA ALA A 18 -6.62 -8.04 -5.06
C ALA A 18 -6.54 -6.91 -4.02
N VAL A 19 -6.53 -5.66 -4.45
CA VAL A 19 -6.50 -4.50 -3.55
C VAL A 19 -7.79 -4.41 -2.73
N LYS A 20 -8.96 -4.65 -3.35
CA LYS A 20 -10.24 -4.72 -2.62
C LYS A 20 -10.18 -5.79 -1.53
N GLN A 21 -9.71 -7.00 -1.86
CA GLN A 21 -9.58 -8.11 -0.91
C GLN A 21 -8.65 -7.76 0.26
N TRP A 22 -7.53 -7.07 0.01
CA TRP A 22 -6.65 -6.63 1.09
C TRP A 22 -7.28 -5.57 2.00
N PHE A 23 -8.17 -4.74 1.48
CA PHE A 23 -8.93 -3.74 2.23
C PHE A 23 -10.12 -4.33 3.01
N LEU A 24 -10.75 -5.39 2.49
CA LEU A 24 -11.97 -5.99 3.04
C LEU A 24 -11.97 -6.26 4.56
N PRO A 25 -10.86 -6.68 5.21
CA PRO A 25 -10.86 -6.86 6.66
C PRO A 25 -11.29 -5.62 7.46
N ALA A 26 -10.95 -4.42 7.00
CA ALA A 26 -11.41 -3.18 7.64
C ALA A 26 -12.93 -3.00 7.53
N VAL A 27 -13.53 -3.42 6.41
CA VAL A 27 -14.98 -3.37 6.20
C VAL A 27 -15.70 -4.43 7.05
N GLN A 28 -15.14 -5.64 7.11
CA GLN A 28 -15.79 -6.78 7.76
C GLN A 28 -15.66 -6.74 9.29
N TYR A 29 -14.47 -6.43 9.81
CA TYR A 29 -14.18 -6.50 11.25
C TYR A 29 -14.18 -5.13 11.93
N GLY A 30 -13.92 -4.06 11.15
CA GLY A 30 -13.76 -2.71 11.65
C GLY A 30 -12.40 -2.49 12.32
N LEU A 31 -11.86 -1.27 12.20
CA LEU A 31 -10.76 -0.82 13.05
C LEU A 31 -11.34 -0.29 14.37
N ARG A 32 -11.34 -1.16 15.40
CA ARG A 32 -12.08 -0.92 16.66
C ARG A 32 -11.26 -0.23 17.73
N ASP A 33 -9.94 -0.27 17.63
CA ASP A 33 -9.06 0.39 18.57
C ASP A 33 -9.19 1.91 18.44
N SER A 34 -9.34 2.59 19.57
CA SER A 34 -9.55 4.03 19.56
C SER A 34 -8.35 4.80 19.05
N ASP A 35 -7.14 4.26 18.99
CA ASP A 35 -5.96 4.95 18.49
C ASP A 35 -5.53 4.42 17.11
N ASN A 36 -6.44 3.73 16.40
CA ASN A 36 -6.15 3.06 15.13
C ASN A 36 -5.00 2.04 15.23
N LYS A 37 -4.82 1.39 16.40
CA LYS A 37 -3.76 0.39 16.58
C LYS A 37 -4.09 -0.94 15.91
N PHE A 38 -3.05 -1.60 15.41
CA PHE A 38 -3.12 -2.97 14.91
C PHE A 38 -3.14 -3.97 16.08
N THR A 39 -4.32 -4.14 16.68
CA THR A 39 -4.56 -5.05 17.80
C THR A 39 -5.23 -6.36 17.39
N ASP A 40 -5.87 -6.39 16.22
CA ASP A 40 -6.57 -7.54 15.68
C ASP A 40 -5.82 -8.12 14.47
N PRO A 41 -5.24 -9.34 14.56
CA PRO A 41 -4.47 -9.93 13.48
C PRO A 41 -5.28 -10.17 12.19
N ARG A 42 -6.62 -10.21 12.26
CA ARG A 42 -7.48 -10.30 11.07
C ARG A 42 -7.36 -9.09 10.16
N LEU A 43 -6.92 -7.95 10.70
CA LEU A 43 -6.70 -6.72 9.94
C LEU A 43 -5.35 -6.68 9.22
N TYR A 44 -4.53 -7.73 9.26
CA TYR A 44 -3.14 -7.69 8.79
C TYR A 44 -2.94 -7.12 7.38
N THR A 45 -3.75 -7.52 6.40
CA THR A 45 -3.63 -7.01 5.02
C THR A 45 -3.97 -5.53 4.93
N PHE A 46 -5.04 -5.10 5.61
CA PHE A 46 -5.43 -3.70 5.69
C PHE A 46 -4.39 -2.87 6.46
N ALA A 47 -3.88 -3.40 7.57
CA ALA A 47 -2.90 -2.73 8.40
C ALA A 47 -1.61 -2.45 7.61
N ASN A 48 -1.11 -3.40 6.81
CA ASN A 48 0.04 -3.14 5.93
C ASN A 48 -0.28 -2.15 4.80
N LEU A 49 -1.48 -2.24 4.21
CA LEU A 49 -1.94 -1.34 3.15
C LEU A 49 -2.05 0.12 3.63
N ALA A 50 -2.54 0.34 4.84
CA ALA A 50 -2.82 1.66 5.40
C ALA A 50 -1.74 2.20 6.36
N TYR A 51 -0.64 1.47 6.57
CA TYR A 51 0.38 1.86 7.54
C TYR A 51 1.08 3.16 7.12
N SER A 52 0.87 4.24 7.87
CA SER A 52 1.31 5.60 7.49
C SER A 52 2.82 5.78 7.40
N LYS A 53 3.60 4.87 7.99
CA LYS A 53 5.07 4.87 7.91
C LYS A 53 5.61 4.17 6.66
N ASN A 54 4.75 3.52 5.87
CA ASN A 54 5.13 2.99 4.58
C ASN A 54 5.20 4.12 3.54
N THR A 55 6.33 4.19 2.85
CA THR A 55 6.63 5.24 1.87
C THR A 55 7.05 4.68 0.51
N ALA A 56 7.23 3.37 0.43
CA ALA A 56 7.49 2.67 -0.81
C ALA A 56 6.74 1.34 -0.82
N LEU A 57 6.24 0.97 -2.00
CA LEU A 57 5.63 -0.33 -2.26
C LEU A 57 6.09 -0.87 -3.60
N GLY A 58 6.18 -2.19 -3.71
CA GLY A 58 6.47 -2.90 -4.95
C GLY A 58 5.56 -4.10 -5.08
N CYS A 59 4.92 -4.25 -6.24
CA CYS A 59 4.00 -5.37 -6.47
C CYS A 59 4.48 -6.26 -7.61
N HIS A 60 4.16 -7.55 -7.51
CA HIS A 60 4.45 -8.53 -8.53
C HIS A 60 3.18 -9.32 -8.91
N TYR A 61 3.08 -9.64 -10.19
CA TYR A 61 1.97 -10.41 -10.77
C TYR A 61 2.57 -11.57 -11.55
N VAL A 62 2.09 -12.78 -11.27
CA VAL A 62 2.42 -13.97 -12.06
C VAL A 62 1.17 -14.79 -12.36
N LYS A 63 1.07 -15.26 -13.60
CA LYS A 63 0.03 -16.18 -14.05
C LYS A 63 0.59 -17.60 -14.04
N CYS A 64 -0.01 -18.46 -13.25
CA CYS A 64 0.24 -19.91 -13.24
C CYS A 64 -0.86 -20.62 -14.07
N PRO A 65 -0.69 -21.91 -14.42
CA PRO A 65 -1.70 -22.65 -15.19
C PRO A 65 -3.11 -22.67 -14.55
N ASP A 66 -3.18 -22.71 -13.23
CA ASP A 66 -4.40 -22.91 -12.43
C ASP A 66 -4.75 -21.71 -11.52
N ARG A 67 -3.85 -20.72 -11.41
CA ARG A 67 -4.04 -19.59 -10.51
C ARG A 67 -3.31 -18.34 -10.98
N VAL A 68 -3.68 -17.22 -10.38
CA VAL A 68 -2.95 -15.96 -10.49
C VAL A 68 -2.47 -15.59 -9.10
N VAL A 69 -1.19 -15.19 -8.99
CA VAL A 69 -0.60 -14.73 -7.73
C VAL A 69 -0.25 -13.26 -7.89
N ILE A 70 -0.81 -12.45 -7.00
CA ILE A 70 -0.55 -11.02 -6.88
C ILE A 70 -0.01 -10.80 -5.47
N THR A 71 1.16 -10.17 -5.38
CA THR A 71 1.76 -9.80 -4.10
C THR A 71 2.19 -8.34 -4.15
N CYS A 72 2.08 -7.66 -3.01
CA CYS A 72 2.66 -6.34 -2.80
C CYS A 72 3.50 -6.39 -1.52
N MET A 73 4.69 -5.82 -1.62
CA MET A 73 5.62 -5.64 -0.52
C MET A 73 5.73 -4.15 -0.20
N TYR A 74 5.88 -3.85 1.08
CA TYR A 74 6.05 -2.50 1.59
C TYR A 74 7.43 -2.39 2.24
N ASN A 75 7.98 -1.18 2.32
CA ASN A 75 9.28 -0.97 2.94
C ASN A 75 9.29 -1.18 4.46
N ASN A 76 8.13 -1.26 5.11
CA ASN A 76 8.00 -1.70 6.49
C ASN A 76 6.87 -2.73 6.62
N VAL A 77 7.02 -3.62 7.60
CA VAL A 77 5.94 -4.48 8.09
C VAL A 77 5.32 -3.83 9.31
N VAL A 78 4.00 -3.74 9.36
CA VAL A 78 3.30 -3.19 10.52
C VAL A 78 3.52 -4.09 11.76
N PRO A 79 4.10 -3.56 12.87
CA PRO A 79 4.26 -4.33 14.10
C PRO A 79 2.92 -4.52 14.83
N ASN A 80 2.82 -5.57 15.65
CA ASN A 80 1.70 -5.73 16.57
C ASN A 80 1.57 -4.52 17.50
N ASN A 81 0.33 -4.08 17.75
CA ASN A 81 -0.01 -2.89 18.55
C ASN A 81 0.51 -1.56 18.02
N ALA A 82 1.09 -1.51 16.81
CA ALA A 82 1.49 -0.25 16.20
C ALA A 82 0.25 0.57 15.81
N VAL A 83 0.34 1.89 15.95
CA VAL A 83 -0.62 2.83 15.38
C VAL A 83 -0.51 2.75 13.85
N ILE A 84 -1.59 2.32 13.18
CA ILE A 84 -1.61 2.17 11.71
C ILE A 84 -1.51 3.57 11.07
N TYR A 85 -2.32 4.51 11.54
CA TYR A 85 -2.26 5.92 11.18
C TYR A 85 -2.79 6.77 12.34
N GLU A 86 -2.21 7.95 12.51
CA GLU A 86 -2.65 8.89 13.54
C GLU A 86 -4.02 9.47 13.21
N LYS A 87 -4.83 9.73 14.23
CA LYS A 87 -6.08 10.48 14.05
C LYS A 87 -5.76 11.94 13.75
N GLY A 88 -6.45 12.50 12.78
CA GLY A 88 -6.36 13.92 12.47
C GLY A 88 -7.08 14.26 11.18
N THR A 89 -7.09 15.55 10.88
CA THR A 89 -7.41 16.03 9.54
C THR A 89 -6.26 15.73 8.59
N ALA A 90 -6.60 15.26 7.40
CA ALA A 90 -5.62 15.05 6.36
C ALA A 90 -5.03 16.40 5.90
N CYS A 91 -3.78 16.37 5.43
CA CYS A 91 -3.02 17.58 5.13
C CYS A 91 -3.78 18.51 4.18
N THR A 92 -3.68 19.82 4.41
CA THR A 92 -4.18 20.84 3.49
C THR A 92 -3.07 21.70 2.90
N SER A 93 -1.89 21.71 3.54
CA SER A 93 -0.68 22.35 3.04
C SER A 93 0.57 21.53 3.37
N ASN A 94 1.68 21.85 2.71
CA ASN A 94 2.97 21.15 2.90
C ASN A 94 3.47 21.23 4.35
N GLN A 95 3.15 22.30 5.08
CA GLN A 95 3.61 22.52 6.46
C GLN A 95 3.04 21.49 7.46
N GLU A 96 1.93 20.83 7.10
CA GLU A 96 1.32 19.79 7.94
C GLU A 96 2.02 18.43 7.80
N CYS A 97 2.83 18.24 6.75
CA CYS A 97 3.56 17.01 6.49
C CYS A 97 4.90 16.98 7.24
N THR A 98 4.83 16.78 8.55
CA THR A 98 5.99 16.92 9.46
C THR A 98 6.77 15.63 9.71
N THR A 99 6.21 14.47 9.33
CA THR A 99 6.85 13.16 9.58
C THR A 99 8.20 13.02 8.89
N TYR A 100 8.33 13.56 7.67
CA TYR A 100 9.55 13.53 6.89
C TYR A 100 9.89 14.93 6.37
N PRO A 101 11.15 15.40 6.50
CA PRO A 101 11.55 16.72 6.01
C PRO A 101 11.27 16.87 4.51
N GLN A 102 10.91 18.09 4.10
CA GLN A 102 10.67 18.44 2.69
C GLN A 102 9.52 17.64 2.05
N SER A 103 8.54 17.20 2.82
CA SER A 103 7.34 16.56 2.24
C SER A 103 6.36 17.62 1.70
N SER A 104 5.64 17.28 0.63
CA SER A 104 4.52 18.06 0.10
C SER A 104 3.19 17.44 0.50
N CYS A 105 2.12 18.22 0.41
CA CYS A 105 0.75 17.73 0.53
C CYS A 105 0.08 17.69 -0.85
N GLU A 106 -0.31 16.50 -1.30
CA GLU A 106 -0.97 16.27 -2.59
C GLU A 106 -2.21 15.42 -2.37
N ASN A 107 -3.38 15.91 -2.79
CA ASN A 107 -4.66 15.19 -2.66
C ASN A 107 -4.90 14.62 -1.25
N LYS A 108 -4.58 15.38 -0.20
CA LYS A 108 -4.70 14.99 1.21
C LYS A 108 -3.71 13.92 1.69
N LEU A 109 -2.68 13.61 0.89
CA LEU A 109 -1.60 12.69 1.24
C LEU A 109 -0.27 13.45 1.32
N CYS A 110 0.55 13.11 2.32
CA CYS A 110 1.91 13.60 2.39
C CYS A 110 2.80 12.80 1.44
N VAL A 111 3.46 13.50 0.54
CA VAL A 111 4.34 12.93 -0.48
C VAL A 111 5.78 13.30 -0.13
N LEU A 112 6.65 12.30 -0.05
CA LEU A 112 8.08 12.54 0.06
C LEU A 112 8.55 13.24 -1.20
N SER A 113 9.25 14.37 -1.06
CA SER A 113 10.10 14.84 -2.15
C SER A 113 11.07 13.71 -2.47
N THR A 114 11.06 13.22 -3.70
CA THR A 114 12.01 12.18 -4.11
C THR A 114 13.40 12.70 -3.80
N LEU A 115 14.07 12.12 -2.80
CA LEU A 115 15.52 12.03 -2.89
C LEU A 115 15.73 11.30 -4.20
N ASN A 116 16.22 11.99 -5.23
CA ASN A 116 16.83 11.32 -6.37
C ASN A 116 17.65 10.17 -5.77
N PRO A 117 17.45 8.91 -6.17
CA PRO A 117 18.38 7.86 -5.79
C PRO A 117 19.78 8.40 -6.14
N PRO A 118 20.76 8.43 -5.22
CA PRO A 118 22.12 8.73 -5.62
C PRO A 118 22.48 7.67 -6.67
N ASN A 119 22.50 8.09 -7.93
CA ASN A 119 22.64 7.30 -9.16
C ASN A 119 21.36 6.62 -9.69
N GLN A 120 20.53 7.38 -10.40
CA GLN A 120 19.91 6.87 -11.63
C GLN A 120 20.69 7.43 -12.83
N PRO A 121 21.39 6.61 -13.63
CA PRO A 121 21.92 7.06 -14.91
C PRO A 121 20.79 7.59 -15.79
N ASN A 122 21.02 8.76 -16.38
CA ASN A 122 20.11 9.43 -17.30
C ASN A 122 19.57 8.43 -18.36
N PRO A 123 18.24 8.35 -18.59
CA PRO A 123 17.65 7.45 -19.60
C PRO A 123 18.12 7.69 -21.04
N GLN A 124 18.94 8.71 -21.30
CA GLN A 124 19.60 8.94 -22.58
C GLN A 124 20.79 8.00 -22.89
N ASN A 125 21.26 7.17 -21.94
CA ASN A 125 22.38 6.25 -22.17
C ASN A 125 21.96 4.77 -22.13
N ARG A 126 20.93 4.39 -22.90
CA ARG A 126 20.66 3.00 -23.24
C ARG A 126 20.92 2.82 -24.74
N ALA A 127 22.14 2.40 -25.06
CA ALA A 127 22.51 1.89 -26.38
C ALA A 127 21.82 0.54 -26.65
#